data_AF-A0A369I790-F1
#
_entry.id   AF-A0A369I790-F1
#
_cell.length_a   1.000
_cell.length_b   1.000
_cell.length_c   1.000
_cell.angle_alpha   90.00
_cell.angle_beta   90.00
_cell.angle_gamma   90.00
#
_symmetry.space_group_name_H-M   'P 1'
#
loop_
_entity.id
_entity.type
_entity.pdbx_description
1 polymer ?
#
loop_
_entity_poly.entity_id
_entity_poly.type
_entity_poly.pdbx_seq_one_letter_code
_entity_poly.pdbx_strand_id
1 'polypeptide(L)'
;MKPTLANYLDFLTPWISSDLVSPLYLNRIQAIAERLPVLSLGSFECWLDANEPRVDFNVCINPRLNEQIVIRDWRQEASLLESDEFCEMRERIRFFCGLWSQKDFFLNSLLGELWQVYDIADPTDSQLPVPWIYITFLENIFDGDQSIKTEIIAKTLPLLDSSLPSELTNTFFAHLRSLPSSIRIGPIGIQKRNKKTSLRLFLEIKTLDEILAVLSLLQWPGNLDELRESVAIWTDSRLFLGLALDFDGTFQPKIGIECHFPRERLQPDLISFTQHLSELGVCFEAKKQAIIGWNGRFDVETKADFWSWPDRILQTPESIPRQVSIQRIANFVKLIFEPNKPLIAKVYPMFLRPVKRNR
;
A
#
# COMPACT_ATOMS: atom_id res chain seq x y z
N MET A 1 28.94 5.35 -4.17
CA MET A 1 27.83 4.92 -3.30
C MET A 1 26.70 4.47 -4.21
N LYS A 2 26.05 3.33 -3.96
CA LYS A 2 24.89 2.92 -4.77
C LYS A 2 23.71 3.87 -4.47
N PRO A 3 22.95 4.31 -5.47
CA PRO A 3 21.77 5.14 -5.25
C PRO A 3 20.73 4.42 -4.38
N THR A 4 20.03 5.19 -3.55
CA THR A 4 18.99 4.73 -2.62
C THR A 4 17.65 5.35 -3.00
N LEU A 5 16.55 4.83 -2.45
CA LEU A 5 15.23 5.43 -2.66
C LEU A 5 15.20 6.91 -2.22
N ALA A 6 16.02 7.33 -1.26
CA ALA A 6 16.12 8.74 -0.86
C ALA A 6 16.56 9.63 -2.04
N ASN A 7 17.50 9.17 -2.87
CA ASN A 7 17.88 9.92 -4.07
C ASN A 7 16.73 10.07 -5.07
N TYR A 8 15.81 9.10 -5.13
CA TYR A 8 14.60 9.22 -5.95
C TYR A 8 13.61 10.23 -5.33
N LEU A 9 13.47 10.25 -4.00
CA LEU A 9 12.64 11.23 -3.31
C LEU A 9 13.11 12.68 -3.51
N ASP A 10 14.41 12.91 -3.74
CA ASP A 10 14.93 14.25 -4.07
C ASP A 10 14.28 14.83 -5.34
N PHE A 11 13.98 13.98 -6.34
CA PHE A 11 13.23 14.41 -7.54
C PHE A 11 11.77 14.75 -7.25
N LEU A 12 11.17 14.14 -6.23
CA LEU A 12 9.78 14.36 -5.84
C LEU A 12 9.63 15.57 -4.92
N THR A 13 10.65 15.91 -4.14
CA THR A 13 10.61 16.96 -3.11
C THR A 13 10.02 18.29 -3.58
N PRO A 14 10.37 18.84 -4.77
CA PRO A 14 9.78 20.09 -5.27
C PRO A 14 8.25 20.03 -5.48
N TRP A 15 7.69 18.82 -5.56
CA TRP A 15 6.27 18.56 -5.85
C TRP A 15 5.48 18.11 -4.61
N ILE A 16 6.15 17.90 -3.47
CA ILE A 16 5.51 17.50 -2.22
C ILE A 16 5.11 18.77 -1.47
N SER A 17 3.80 18.99 -1.31
CA SER A 17 3.31 20.09 -0.47
C SER A 17 3.60 19.80 1.01
N SER A 18 4.11 20.81 1.71
CA SER A 18 4.31 20.77 3.17
C SER A 18 3.00 20.59 3.95
N ASP A 19 1.87 20.95 3.34
CA ASP A 19 0.56 20.71 3.92
C ASP A 19 0.26 19.21 3.96
N LEU A 20 0.70 18.44 2.95
CA LEU A 20 0.53 16.98 2.95
C LEU A 20 1.59 16.28 3.78
N VAL A 21 2.86 16.60 3.53
CA VAL A 21 4.02 15.98 4.19
C VAL A 21 4.89 17.08 4.76
N SER A 22 4.81 17.28 6.08
CA SER A 22 5.64 18.29 6.74
C SER A 22 7.14 17.97 6.61
N PRO A 23 8.03 18.97 6.76
CA PRO A 23 9.48 18.74 6.70
C PRO A 23 9.98 17.67 7.67
N LEU A 24 9.40 17.55 8.87
CA LEU A 24 9.76 16.51 9.84
C LEU A 24 9.44 15.11 9.31
N TYR A 25 8.25 14.91 8.75
CA TYR A 25 7.88 13.64 8.13
C TYR A 25 8.71 13.35 6.89
N LEU A 26 9.01 14.36 6.05
CA LEU A 26 9.84 14.17 4.87
C LEU A 26 11.26 13.72 5.25
N ASN A 27 11.89 14.36 6.23
CA ASN A 27 13.21 13.94 6.74
C ASN A 27 13.18 12.49 7.27
N ARG A 28 12.10 12.13 7.97
CA ARG A 28 11.93 10.77 8.47
C ARG A 28 11.77 9.75 7.34
N ILE A 29 11.00 10.09 6.32
CA ILE A 29 10.81 9.27 5.13
C ILE A 29 12.14 9.13 4.37
N GLN A 30 12.94 10.18 4.25
CA GLN A 30 14.27 10.12 3.67
C GLN A 30 15.17 9.15 4.44
N ALA A 31 15.18 9.17 5.78
CA ALA A 31 15.95 8.23 6.59
C ALA A 31 15.55 6.76 6.36
N ILE A 32 14.25 6.48 6.15
CA ILE A 32 13.76 5.15 5.74
C ILE A 32 14.24 4.82 4.32
N ALA A 33 14.08 5.77 3.38
CA ALA A 33 14.39 5.59 1.97
C ALA A 33 15.91 5.44 1.71
N GLU A 34 16.77 5.97 2.58
CA GLU A 34 18.21 5.70 2.57
C GLU A 34 18.53 4.22 2.77
N ARG A 35 17.63 3.46 3.41
CA ARG A 35 17.80 2.02 3.66
C ARG A 35 17.31 1.10 2.55
N LEU A 36 16.65 1.67 1.56
CA LEU A 36 16.04 0.94 0.47
C LEU A 36 16.79 1.18 -0.84
N PRO A 37 16.86 0.16 -1.73
CA PRO A 37 17.30 0.40 -3.09
C PRO A 37 16.31 1.33 -3.77
N VAL A 38 16.72 1.93 -4.88
CA VAL A 38 15.76 2.67 -5.71
C VAL A 38 14.68 1.71 -6.22
N LEU A 39 13.42 2.02 -5.92
CA LEU A 39 12.23 1.28 -6.34
C LEU A 39 11.30 2.20 -7.14
N SER A 40 10.52 1.62 -8.05
CA SER A 40 9.77 2.37 -9.07
C SER A 40 8.46 2.97 -8.56
N LEU A 41 7.88 2.42 -7.50
CA LEU A 41 6.54 2.76 -7.02
C LEU A 41 6.54 2.90 -5.50
N GLY A 42 5.93 3.98 -5.02
CA GLY A 42 5.65 4.19 -3.62
C GLY A 42 4.50 5.17 -3.43
N SER A 43 4.11 5.39 -2.17
CA SER A 43 3.07 6.35 -1.82
C SER A 43 3.26 6.90 -0.42
N PHE A 44 2.74 8.10 -0.22
CA PHE A 44 2.52 8.68 1.10
C PHE A 44 1.10 8.32 1.54
N GLU A 45 0.87 7.92 2.78
CA GLU A 45 -0.47 7.81 3.36
C GLU A 45 -0.69 9.02 4.25
N CYS A 46 -1.35 10.05 3.72
CA CYS A 46 -1.52 11.33 4.40
C CYS A 46 -2.90 11.43 5.03
N TRP A 47 -2.94 11.77 6.32
CA TRP A 47 -4.18 12.14 7.00
C TRP A 47 -4.67 13.51 6.52
N LEU A 48 -5.99 13.63 6.38
CA LEU A 48 -6.65 14.85 5.86
C LEU A 48 -7.10 15.83 6.93
N ASP A 49 -7.16 15.38 8.18
CA ASP A 49 -7.37 16.25 9.33
C ASP A 49 -6.11 17.10 9.58
N ALA A 50 -6.28 18.41 9.78
CA ALA A 50 -5.19 19.32 10.09
C ALA A 50 -4.62 19.12 11.50
N ASN A 51 -5.41 18.57 12.43
CA ASN A 51 -4.97 18.32 13.80
C ASN A 51 -4.07 17.08 13.91
N GLU A 52 -4.03 16.25 12.86
CA GLU A 52 -3.23 15.03 12.81
C GLU A 52 -2.38 15.02 11.53
N PRO A 53 -1.21 15.72 11.50
CA PRO A 53 -0.35 15.82 10.33
C PRO A 53 0.45 14.54 10.07
N ARG A 54 -0.15 13.37 10.33
CA ARG A 54 0.49 12.07 10.21
C ARG A 54 0.62 11.63 8.76
N VAL A 55 1.80 11.11 8.45
CA VAL A 55 2.13 10.53 7.14
C VAL A 55 2.81 9.19 7.34
N ASP A 56 2.21 8.11 6.85
CA ASP A 56 2.89 6.81 6.75
C ASP A 56 3.53 6.67 5.35
N PHE A 57 4.55 5.83 5.20
CA PHE A 57 5.28 5.66 3.94
C PHE A 57 5.16 4.26 3.40
N ASN A 58 4.82 4.13 2.12
CA ASN A 58 4.61 2.85 1.46
C ASN A 58 5.56 2.71 0.28
N VAL A 59 6.18 1.55 0.13
CA VAL A 59 7.08 1.27 -0.98
C VAL A 59 6.75 -0.10 -1.59
N CYS A 60 6.60 -0.14 -2.90
CA CYS A 60 6.25 -1.34 -3.64
C CYS A 60 7.48 -2.01 -4.24
N ILE A 61 7.53 -3.33 -4.13
CA ILE A 61 8.43 -4.22 -4.88
C ILE A 61 7.63 -4.79 -6.05
N ASN A 62 7.92 -4.28 -7.26
CA ASN A 62 7.20 -4.61 -8.48
C ASN A 62 7.88 -5.74 -9.27
N PRO A 63 7.26 -6.92 -9.40
CA PRO A 63 7.88 -8.04 -10.12
C PRO A 63 7.99 -7.82 -11.63
N ARG A 64 7.19 -6.92 -12.20
CA ARG A 64 7.24 -6.59 -13.63
C ARG A 64 8.55 -5.92 -14.01
N LEU A 65 9.24 -5.33 -13.04
CA LEU A 65 10.56 -4.70 -13.17
C LEU A 65 11.67 -5.51 -12.48
N ASN A 66 11.36 -6.75 -12.06
CA ASN A 66 12.22 -7.62 -11.25
C ASN A 66 12.79 -6.97 -9.98
N GLU A 67 12.04 -6.08 -9.32
CA GLU A 67 12.53 -5.42 -8.10
C GLU A 67 12.77 -6.40 -6.94
N GLN A 68 12.17 -7.58 -6.96
CA GLN A 68 12.48 -8.67 -6.03
C GLN A 68 13.95 -9.14 -6.16
N ILE A 69 14.54 -9.09 -7.37
CA ILE A 69 15.97 -9.40 -7.56
C ILE A 69 16.83 -8.33 -6.89
N VAL A 70 16.45 -7.08 -7.07
CA VAL A 70 17.13 -5.91 -6.51
C VAL A 70 17.14 -5.99 -4.98
N ILE A 71 15.98 -6.25 -4.38
CA ILE A 71 15.83 -6.36 -2.93
C ILE A 71 16.63 -7.55 -2.38
N ARG A 72 16.56 -8.72 -3.04
CA ARG A 72 17.38 -9.89 -2.67
C ARG A 72 18.86 -9.53 -2.56
N ASP A 73 19.39 -8.79 -3.53
CA ASP A 73 20.81 -8.46 -3.63
C ASP A 73 21.23 -7.21 -2.82
N TRP A 74 20.26 -6.44 -2.32
CA TRP A 74 20.50 -5.18 -1.62
C TRP A 74 21.06 -5.38 -0.21
N ARG A 75 22.39 -5.29 -0.06
CA ARG A 75 23.09 -5.30 1.25
C ARG A 75 23.42 -3.87 1.67
N GLN A 76 23.11 -3.53 2.91
CA GLN A 76 23.59 -2.32 3.58
C GLN A 76 24.18 -2.70 4.93
N GLU A 77 25.13 -1.88 5.38
CA GLU A 77 25.66 -1.98 6.74
C GLU A 77 24.58 -1.56 7.74
N ALA A 78 24.53 -2.28 8.87
CA ALA A 78 23.62 -1.97 9.96
C ALA A 78 23.86 -0.55 10.47
N SER A 79 22.79 0.14 10.82
CA SER A 79 22.82 1.49 11.36
C SER A 79 22.35 1.49 12.81
N LEU A 80 22.82 2.45 13.59
CA LEU A 80 22.34 2.69 14.97
C LEU A 80 20.85 3.06 15.03
N LEU A 81 20.26 3.44 13.90
CA LEU A 81 18.83 3.72 13.75
C LEU A 81 17.97 2.46 13.54
N GLU A 82 18.60 1.30 13.33
CA GLU A 82 17.90 0.05 13.04
C GLU A 82 17.81 -0.81 14.30
N SER A 83 16.60 -1.20 14.70
CA SER A 83 16.40 -2.20 15.74
C SER A 83 16.67 -3.62 15.20
N ASP A 84 16.79 -4.58 16.11
CA ASP A 84 16.93 -6.00 15.74
C ASP A 84 15.71 -6.47 14.94
N GLU A 85 14.50 -6.05 15.33
CA GLU A 85 13.25 -6.40 14.63
C GLU A 85 13.20 -5.82 13.21
N PHE A 86 13.72 -4.60 13.01
CA PHE A 86 13.84 -4.01 11.68
C PHE A 86 14.77 -4.84 10.80
N CYS A 87 15.93 -5.22 11.34
CA CYS A 87 16.91 -6.05 10.64
C CYS A 87 16.34 -7.43 10.29
N GLU A 88 15.64 -8.07 11.22
CA GLU A 88 14.98 -9.36 11.01
C GLU A 88 13.93 -9.29 9.90
N MET A 89 13.04 -8.29 9.96
CA MET A 89 12.01 -8.08 8.93
C MET A 89 12.63 -7.81 7.56
N ARG A 90 13.71 -7.02 7.49
CA ARG A 90 14.43 -6.76 6.25
C ARG A 90 15.00 -8.05 5.67
N GLU A 91 15.70 -8.88 6.45
CA GLU A 91 16.26 -10.13 5.96
C GLU A 91 15.17 -11.13 5.55
N ARG A 92 14.01 -11.11 6.22
CA ARG A 92 12.85 -11.89 5.81
C ARG A 92 12.29 -11.47 4.45
N ILE A 93 12.08 -10.17 4.24
CA ILE A 93 11.63 -9.63 2.95
C ILE A 93 12.61 -10.05 1.84
N ARG A 94 13.91 -9.96 2.11
CA ARG A 94 14.95 -10.40 1.18
C ARG A 94 14.93 -11.89 0.90
N PHE A 95 14.75 -12.72 1.93
CA PHE A 95 14.62 -14.16 1.78
C PHE A 95 13.44 -14.51 0.87
N PHE A 96 12.27 -13.92 1.12
CA PHE A 96 11.09 -14.11 0.27
C PHE A 96 11.33 -13.65 -1.17
N CYS A 97 11.94 -12.47 -1.35
CA CYS A 97 12.36 -11.98 -2.67
C CYS A 97 13.37 -12.91 -3.36
N GLY A 98 14.21 -13.59 -2.58
CA GLY A 98 15.09 -14.67 -3.04
C GLY A 98 14.31 -15.83 -3.65
N LEU A 99 13.33 -16.38 -2.92
CA LEU A 99 12.43 -17.43 -3.42
C LEU A 99 11.68 -16.95 -4.66
N TRP A 100 11.09 -15.76 -4.60
CA TRP A 100 10.30 -15.19 -5.68
C TRP A 100 11.11 -14.91 -6.96
N SER A 101 12.42 -14.70 -6.84
CA SER A 101 13.32 -14.55 -7.98
C SER A 101 13.63 -15.86 -8.72
N GLN A 102 13.30 -17.02 -8.14
CA GLN A 102 13.54 -18.33 -8.76
C GLN A 102 12.53 -18.61 -9.88
N LYS A 103 13.01 -19.15 -11.01
CA LYS A 103 12.17 -19.42 -12.19
C LYS A 103 11.15 -20.54 -11.97
N ASP A 104 11.50 -21.50 -11.12
CA ASP A 104 10.73 -22.69 -10.74
C ASP A 104 9.88 -22.48 -9.48
N PHE A 105 9.89 -21.27 -8.90
CA PHE A 105 9.03 -20.96 -7.78
C PHE A 105 7.55 -21.03 -8.19
N PHE A 106 6.81 -21.97 -7.60
CA PHE A 106 5.47 -22.35 -8.04
C PHE A 106 4.43 -21.21 -7.97
N LEU A 107 4.66 -20.15 -7.20
CA LEU A 107 3.79 -18.99 -7.10
C LEU A 107 4.16 -17.83 -8.04
N ASN A 108 5.25 -17.93 -8.81
CA ASN A 108 5.79 -16.80 -9.57
C ASN A 108 4.78 -16.19 -10.55
N SER A 109 3.92 -17.00 -11.17
CA SER A 109 2.85 -16.55 -12.07
C SER A 109 1.59 -16.02 -11.37
N LEU A 110 1.52 -16.14 -10.04
CA LEU A 110 0.35 -15.80 -9.23
C LEU A 110 0.59 -14.56 -8.36
N LEU A 111 1.84 -14.28 -7.99
CA LEU A 111 2.19 -13.15 -7.13
C LEU A 111 2.25 -11.83 -7.91
N GLY A 112 1.55 -10.83 -7.37
CA GLY A 112 1.55 -9.45 -7.82
C GLY A 112 2.65 -8.65 -7.13
N GLU A 113 2.31 -7.58 -6.44
CA GLU A 113 3.25 -6.66 -5.81
C GLU A 113 3.45 -6.99 -4.33
N LEU A 114 4.64 -6.75 -3.80
CA LEU A 114 4.90 -6.79 -2.36
C LEU A 114 5.12 -5.37 -1.85
N TRP A 115 4.22 -4.87 -1.02
CA TRP A 115 4.30 -3.54 -0.42
C TRP A 115 4.90 -3.63 0.98
N GLN A 116 5.82 -2.71 1.27
CA GLN A 116 6.34 -2.43 2.61
C GLN A 116 5.66 -1.15 3.11
N VAL A 117 5.08 -1.20 4.30
CA VAL A 117 4.37 -0.08 4.92
C VAL A 117 5.04 0.29 6.21
N TYR A 118 5.48 1.54 6.29
CA TYR A 118 6.17 2.13 7.41
C TYR A 118 5.22 3.07 8.14
N ASP A 119 4.67 2.59 9.26
CA ASP A 119 3.81 3.39 10.13
C ASP A 119 4.68 4.40 10.91
N ILE A 120 4.60 5.69 10.57
CA ILE A 120 5.37 6.76 11.22
C ILE A 120 4.47 7.44 12.24
N ALA A 121 4.37 6.83 13.42
CA ALA A 121 3.59 7.40 14.52
C ALA A 121 4.20 8.70 15.06
N ASP A 122 5.54 8.76 15.14
CA ASP A 122 6.30 9.93 15.57
C ASP A 122 7.48 10.14 14.59
N PRO A 123 7.55 11.27 13.86
CA PRO A 123 8.64 11.54 12.93
C PRO A 123 9.98 11.82 13.64
N THR A 124 9.98 12.03 14.96
CA THR A 124 11.16 12.33 15.77
C THR A 124 11.77 11.10 16.46
N ASP A 125 11.12 9.94 16.34
CA ASP A 125 11.64 8.69 16.93
C ASP A 125 13.04 8.36 16.39
N SER A 126 13.97 8.05 17.29
CA SER A 126 15.33 7.66 16.97
C SER A 126 15.43 6.35 16.18
N GLN A 127 14.49 5.41 16.36
CA GLN A 127 14.55 4.07 15.75
C GLN A 127 13.62 4.00 14.54
N LEU A 128 14.09 3.50 13.40
CA LEU A 128 13.28 3.34 12.20
C LEU A 128 12.08 2.42 12.45
N PRO A 129 10.88 2.73 11.92
CA PRO A 129 9.73 1.86 12.08
C PRO A 129 9.96 0.54 11.35
N VAL A 130 9.65 -0.58 12.00
CA VAL A 130 9.65 -1.90 11.37
C VAL A 130 8.54 -1.92 10.32
N PRO A 131 8.84 -2.20 9.04
CA PRO A 131 7.80 -2.26 8.04
C PRO A 131 6.91 -3.47 8.30
N TRP A 132 5.64 -3.32 7.99
CA TRP A 132 4.75 -4.45 7.78
C TRP A 132 4.47 -4.60 6.30
N ILE A 133 3.91 -5.74 5.90
CA ILE A 133 3.92 -6.14 4.48
C ILE A 133 2.52 -6.43 3.96
N TYR A 134 2.29 -6.11 2.69
CA TYR A 134 1.13 -6.57 1.92
C TYR A 134 1.58 -7.28 0.66
N ILE A 135 1.00 -8.43 0.38
CA ILE A 135 1.18 -9.13 -0.89
C ILE A 135 -0.09 -8.99 -1.71
N THR A 136 0.05 -8.59 -2.97
CA THR A 136 -1.01 -8.62 -3.96
C THR A 136 -0.83 -9.82 -4.86
N PHE A 137 -1.90 -10.21 -5.55
CA PHE A 137 -1.91 -11.35 -6.46
C PHE A 137 -2.27 -10.86 -7.86
N LEU A 138 -1.66 -11.45 -8.87
CA LEU A 138 -2.01 -11.13 -10.26
C LEU A 138 -3.43 -11.60 -10.55
N GLU A 139 -4.14 -10.81 -11.35
CA GLU A 139 -5.42 -11.22 -11.92
C GLU A 139 -5.27 -12.49 -12.73
N ASN A 140 -6.11 -13.47 -12.45
CA ASN A 140 -6.06 -14.75 -13.13
C ASN A 140 -7.40 -15.47 -13.11
N ILE A 141 -7.48 -16.59 -13.83
CA ILE A 141 -8.71 -17.39 -13.99
C ILE A 141 -9.27 -17.96 -12.69
N PHE A 142 -8.47 -18.01 -11.62
CA PHE A 142 -8.86 -18.54 -10.32
C PHE A 142 -9.47 -17.49 -9.39
N ASP A 143 -9.49 -16.20 -9.76
CA ASP A 143 -10.02 -15.14 -8.87
C ASP A 143 -11.53 -15.29 -8.59
N GLY A 144 -12.26 -16.04 -9.41
CA GLY A 144 -13.67 -16.39 -9.15
C GLY A 144 -13.88 -17.58 -8.22
N ASP A 145 -12.82 -18.31 -7.84
CA ASP A 145 -12.88 -19.46 -6.94
C ASP A 145 -12.17 -19.13 -5.61
N GLN A 146 -12.97 -18.87 -4.58
CA GLN A 146 -12.44 -18.52 -3.26
C GLN A 146 -11.65 -19.64 -2.61
N SER A 147 -11.94 -20.90 -2.93
CA SER A 147 -11.20 -22.04 -2.37
C SER A 147 -9.79 -22.08 -2.95
N ILE A 148 -9.65 -21.92 -4.26
CA ILE A 148 -8.33 -21.86 -4.92
C ILE A 148 -7.58 -20.61 -4.48
N LYS A 149 -8.24 -19.44 -4.45
CA LYS A 149 -7.62 -18.19 -4.00
C LYS A 149 -7.13 -18.30 -2.56
N THR A 150 -7.93 -18.89 -1.67
CA THR A 150 -7.54 -19.13 -0.28
C THR A 150 -6.34 -20.08 -0.19
N GLU A 151 -6.28 -21.13 -1.02
CA GLU A 151 -5.13 -22.04 -1.04
C GLU A 151 -3.84 -21.33 -1.48
N ILE A 152 -3.92 -20.46 -2.49
CA ILE A 152 -2.79 -19.63 -2.92
C ILE A 152 -2.31 -18.75 -1.76
N ILE A 153 -3.22 -18.08 -1.05
CA ILE A 153 -2.91 -17.26 0.12
C ILE A 153 -2.30 -18.12 1.23
N ALA A 154 -2.88 -19.29 1.51
CA ALA A 154 -2.42 -20.22 2.54
C ALA A 154 -1.00 -20.74 2.28
N LYS A 155 -0.62 -20.94 1.01
CA LYS A 155 0.76 -21.27 0.63
C LYS A 155 1.71 -20.07 0.66
N THR A 156 1.19 -18.85 0.50
CA THR A 156 1.99 -17.62 0.44
C THR A 156 2.35 -17.11 1.83
N LEU A 157 1.38 -17.04 2.76
CA LEU A 157 1.59 -16.40 4.06
C LEU A 157 2.75 -17.02 4.85
N PRO A 158 2.92 -18.35 4.98
CA PRO A 158 4.04 -18.92 5.73
C PRO A 158 5.42 -18.58 5.13
N LEU A 159 5.49 -18.32 3.83
CA LEU A 159 6.75 -17.90 3.17
C LEU A 159 7.12 -16.46 3.54
N LEU A 160 6.13 -15.64 3.89
CA LEU A 160 6.30 -14.27 4.36
C LEU A 160 6.53 -14.16 5.88
N ASP A 161 6.34 -15.24 6.66
CA ASP A 161 5.33 -15.34 7.74
C ASP A 161 5.36 -16.67 8.52
N SER A 162 6.46 -17.43 8.56
CA SER A 162 6.57 -18.74 9.24
C SER A 162 6.30 -18.74 10.77
N SER A 163 6.18 -17.59 11.42
CA SER A 163 5.82 -17.46 12.85
C SER A 163 4.33 -17.18 13.07
N LEU A 164 3.53 -17.13 11.99
CA LEU A 164 2.09 -16.95 12.10
C LEU A 164 1.45 -18.12 12.89
N PRO A 165 0.62 -17.85 13.92
CA PRO A 165 -0.08 -18.89 14.65
C PRO A 165 -1.03 -19.67 13.73
N SER A 166 -0.99 -21.00 13.80
CA SER A 166 -1.81 -21.87 12.96
C SER A 166 -3.31 -21.65 13.17
N GLU A 167 -3.74 -21.48 14.41
CA GLU A 167 -5.13 -21.17 14.78
C GLU A 167 -5.62 -19.88 14.12
N LEU A 168 -4.82 -18.81 14.20
CA LEU A 168 -5.10 -17.53 13.54
C LEU A 168 -5.31 -17.73 12.03
N THR A 169 -4.37 -18.42 11.37
CA THR A 169 -4.44 -18.64 9.92
C THR A 169 -5.60 -19.55 9.51
N ASN A 170 -5.91 -20.59 10.29
CA ASN A 170 -6.99 -21.53 9.97
C ASN A 170 -8.35 -20.85 10.02
N THR A 171 -8.62 -20.06 11.06
CA THR A 171 -9.86 -19.29 11.20
C THR A 171 -9.95 -18.23 10.10
N PHE A 172 -8.86 -17.51 9.82
CA PHE A 172 -8.81 -16.55 8.73
C PHE A 172 -9.16 -17.20 7.38
N PHE A 173 -8.56 -18.35 7.04
CA PHE A 173 -8.84 -19.06 5.80
C PHE A 173 -10.25 -19.63 5.74
N ALA A 174 -10.85 -20.00 6.87
CA ALA A 174 -12.27 -20.40 6.89
C ALA A 174 -13.17 -19.23 6.46
N HIS A 175 -12.89 -18.01 6.94
CA HIS A 175 -13.60 -16.81 6.50
C HIS A 175 -13.40 -16.52 5.01
N LEU A 176 -12.15 -16.62 4.50
CA LEU A 176 -11.89 -16.40 3.07
C LEU A 176 -12.68 -17.36 2.18
N ARG A 177 -12.75 -18.65 2.54
CA ARG A 177 -13.54 -19.64 1.79
C ARG A 177 -15.04 -19.40 1.84
N SER A 178 -15.53 -18.70 2.88
CA SER A 178 -16.95 -18.38 3.02
C SER A 178 -17.39 -17.17 2.21
N LEU A 179 -16.45 -16.37 1.69
CA LEU A 179 -16.77 -15.18 0.91
C LEU A 179 -17.54 -15.56 -0.37
N PRO A 180 -18.47 -14.71 -0.84
CA PRO A 180 -19.12 -14.91 -2.12
C PRO A 180 -18.10 -14.88 -3.27
N SER A 181 -18.32 -15.68 -4.32
CA SER A 181 -17.47 -15.68 -5.53
C SER A 181 -17.49 -14.36 -6.30
N SER A 182 -18.50 -13.51 -6.07
CA SER A 182 -18.58 -12.17 -6.64
C SER A 182 -17.63 -11.16 -5.99
N ILE A 183 -17.12 -11.45 -4.80
CA ILE A 183 -16.22 -10.56 -4.05
C ILE A 183 -14.79 -10.98 -4.33
N ARG A 184 -13.98 -10.10 -4.92
CA ARG A 184 -12.58 -10.42 -5.18
C ARG A 184 -11.74 -10.16 -3.93
N ILE A 185 -10.92 -11.14 -3.55
CA ILE A 185 -9.89 -10.97 -2.53
C ILE A 185 -8.69 -10.27 -3.16
N GLY A 186 -8.40 -9.05 -2.70
CA GLY A 186 -7.26 -8.25 -3.13
C GLY A 186 -6.01 -8.52 -2.28
N PRO A 187 -5.24 -7.47 -1.92
CA PRO A 187 -4.05 -7.62 -1.11
C PRO A 187 -4.30 -8.24 0.27
N ILE A 188 -3.33 -9.04 0.75
CA ILE A 188 -3.31 -9.56 2.12
C ILE A 188 -2.11 -8.98 2.86
N GLY A 189 -2.37 -8.38 4.02
CA GLY A 189 -1.36 -7.79 4.89
C GLY A 189 -0.98 -8.68 6.06
N ILE A 190 0.27 -8.61 6.51
CA ILE A 190 0.73 -9.16 7.78
C ILE A 190 1.25 -7.99 8.62
N GLN A 191 0.56 -7.69 9.71
CA GLN A 191 0.93 -6.62 10.63
C GLN A 191 1.44 -7.20 11.95
N LYS A 192 2.57 -6.70 12.42
CA LYS A 192 3.14 -7.04 13.73
C LYS A 192 3.29 -5.77 14.54
N ARG A 193 2.45 -5.60 15.56
CA ARG A 193 2.48 -4.43 16.44
C ARG A 193 2.44 -4.87 17.89
N ASN A 194 3.37 -4.39 18.71
CA ASN A 194 3.43 -4.68 20.14
C ASN A 194 3.37 -6.18 20.47
N LYS A 195 4.09 -7.02 19.70
CA LYS A 195 4.08 -8.50 19.79
C LYS A 195 2.74 -9.16 19.45
N LYS A 196 1.74 -8.40 19.00
CA LYS A 196 0.49 -8.92 18.43
C LYS A 196 0.63 -9.00 16.92
N THR A 197 0.26 -10.15 16.38
CA THR A 197 0.21 -10.38 14.94
C THR A 197 -1.24 -10.30 14.48
N SER A 198 -1.51 -9.53 13.44
CA SER A 198 -2.79 -9.48 12.75
C SER A 198 -2.60 -9.64 11.24
N LEU A 199 -3.64 -10.14 10.57
CA LEU A 199 -3.74 -10.21 9.13
C LEU A 199 -4.68 -9.10 8.65
N ARG A 200 -4.32 -8.38 7.60
CA ARG A 200 -5.25 -7.46 6.93
C ARG A 200 -5.82 -8.12 5.69
N LEU A 201 -7.14 -8.19 5.62
CA LEU A 201 -7.89 -8.58 4.44
C LEU A 201 -8.29 -7.33 3.66
N PHE A 202 -7.98 -7.28 2.37
CA PHE A 202 -8.56 -6.33 1.45
C PHE A 202 -9.52 -7.02 0.50
N LEU A 203 -10.73 -6.48 0.38
CA LEU A 203 -11.77 -6.97 -0.51
C LEU A 203 -12.12 -5.90 -1.52
N GLU A 204 -12.39 -6.34 -2.72
CA GLU A 204 -12.82 -5.49 -3.81
C GLU A 204 -14.32 -5.61 -3.99
N ILE A 205 -14.99 -4.48 -3.83
CA ILE A 205 -16.43 -4.40 -3.66
C ILE A 205 -16.97 -3.24 -4.53
N LYS A 206 -18.17 -3.40 -5.09
CA LYS A 206 -18.74 -2.41 -6.02
C LYS A 206 -19.71 -1.46 -5.35
N THR A 207 -20.37 -1.88 -4.28
CA THR A 207 -21.44 -1.10 -3.64
C THR A 207 -21.34 -1.13 -2.12
N LEU A 208 -21.96 -0.14 -1.47
CA LEU A 208 -22.12 -0.13 -0.02
C LEU A 208 -22.94 -1.34 0.47
N ASP A 209 -23.97 -1.74 -0.26
CA ASP A 209 -24.78 -2.90 0.13
C ASP A 209 -23.97 -4.19 0.15
N GLU A 210 -23.05 -4.37 -0.80
CA GLU A 210 -22.10 -5.48 -0.78
C GLU A 210 -21.14 -5.39 0.41
N ILE A 211 -20.65 -4.19 0.77
CA ILE A 211 -19.84 -4.00 1.99
C ILE A 211 -20.63 -4.46 3.22
N LEU A 212 -21.87 -3.98 3.39
CA LEU A 212 -22.71 -4.31 4.54
C LEU A 212 -23.01 -5.81 4.61
N ALA A 213 -23.32 -6.44 3.47
CA ALA A 213 -23.56 -7.87 3.38
C ALA A 213 -22.32 -8.70 3.76
N VAL A 214 -21.14 -8.30 3.29
CA VAL A 214 -19.86 -8.95 3.63
C VAL A 214 -19.54 -8.79 5.11
N LEU A 215 -19.68 -7.58 5.67
CA LEU A 215 -19.44 -7.35 7.10
C LEU A 215 -20.38 -8.19 7.98
N SER A 216 -21.65 -8.31 7.59
CA SER A 216 -22.61 -9.20 8.27
C SER A 216 -22.20 -10.67 8.17
N LEU A 217 -21.79 -11.14 6.99
CA LEU A 217 -21.32 -12.51 6.77
C LEU A 217 -20.10 -12.84 7.63
N LEU A 218 -19.16 -11.90 7.72
CA LEU A 218 -17.93 -12.01 8.50
C LEU A 218 -18.16 -11.81 10.01
N GLN A 219 -19.41 -11.60 10.44
CA GLN A 219 -19.78 -11.31 11.84
C GLN A 219 -18.96 -10.15 12.41
N TRP A 220 -18.76 -9.11 11.60
CA TRP A 220 -18.03 -7.92 12.01
C TRP A 220 -18.70 -7.28 13.25
N PRO A 221 -17.93 -6.94 14.30
CA PRO A 221 -18.50 -6.53 15.58
C PRO A 221 -18.99 -5.07 15.62
N GLY A 222 -18.86 -4.32 14.52
CA GLY A 222 -19.29 -2.92 14.44
C GLY A 222 -20.80 -2.77 14.18
N ASN A 223 -21.27 -1.52 14.23
CA ASN A 223 -22.66 -1.17 13.97
C ASN A 223 -22.87 -0.89 12.47
N LEU A 224 -23.62 -1.77 11.80
CA LEU A 224 -23.88 -1.66 10.35
C LEU A 224 -24.78 -0.47 9.99
N ASP A 225 -25.71 -0.08 10.87
CA ASP A 225 -26.60 1.05 10.63
C ASP A 225 -25.83 2.37 10.77
N GLU A 226 -25.01 2.50 11.82
CA GLU A 226 -24.11 3.65 12.01
C GLU A 226 -23.12 3.79 10.84
N LEU A 227 -22.56 2.67 10.38
CA LEU A 227 -21.69 2.66 9.19
C LEU A 227 -22.45 3.17 7.98
N ARG A 228 -23.64 2.64 7.70
CA ARG A 228 -24.46 3.05 6.55
C ARG A 228 -24.73 4.55 6.58
N GLU A 229 -25.17 5.08 7.72
CA GLU A 229 -25.42 6.53 7.88
C GLU A 229 -24.16 7.37 7.66
N SER A 230 -23.03 6.89 8.18
CA SER A 230 -21.75 7.61 8.11
C SER A 230 -21.18 7.66 6.68
N VAL A 231 -21.41 6.62 5.88
CA VAL A 231 -20.73 6.48 4.58
C VAL A 231 -21.61 6.51 3.33
N ALA A 232 -22.93 6.44 3.47
CA ALA A 232 -23.86 6.42 2.32
C ALA A 232 -23.71 7.62 1.37
N ILE A 233 -23.29 8.77 1.89
CA ILE A 233 -23.09 10.00 1.10
C ILE A 233 -21.91 9.85 0.12
N TRP A 234 -20.97 8.94 0.39
CA TRP A 234 -19.70 8.80 -0.35
C TRP A 234 -19.71 7.67 -1.36
N THR A 235 -20.60 6.69 -1.19
CA THR A 235 -20.63 5.47 -1.99
C THR A 235 -21.54 5.64 -3.21
N ASP A 236 -21.23 6.65 -4.04
CA ASP A 236 -21.80 6.76 -5.38
C ASP A 236 -21.49 5.47 -6.15
N SER A 237 -22.47 4.95 -6.89
CA SER A 237 -22.37 3.72 -7.68
C SER A 237 -21.30 3.77 -8.79
N ARG A 238 -20.69 4.94 -8.99
CA ARG A 238 -19.63 5.19 -9.98
C ARG A 238 -18.21 5.01 -9.43
N LEU A 239 -18.05 4.79 -8.13
CA LEU A 239 -16.76 4.53 -7.51
C LEU A 239 -16.51 3.02 -7.39
N PHE A 240 -15.25 2.63 -7.51
CA PHE A 240 -14.82 1.30 -7.07
C PHE A 240 -14.48 1.38 -5.58
N LEU A 241 -14.94 0.41 -4.79
CA LEU A 241 -14.74 0.38 -3.36
C LEU A 241 -13.77 -0.73 -2.95
N GLY A 242 -12.81 -0.38 -2.12
CA GLY A 242 -11.97 -1.33 -1.38
C GLY A 242 -12.42 -1.43 0.06
N LEU A 243 -12.52 -2.62 0.63
CA LEU A 243 -12.79 -2.84 2.05
C LEU A 243 -11.57 -3.46 2.72
N ALA A 244 -10.99 -2.74 3.67
CA ALA A 244 -9.85 -3.14 4.47
C ALA A 244 -10.27 -3.53 5.89
N LEU A 245 -9.96 -4.77 6.29
CA LEU A 245 -10.35 -5.37 7.57
C LEU A 245 -9.14 -5.98 8.27
N ASP A 246 -8.94 -5.67 9.55
CA ASP A 246 -7.91 -6.32 10.37
C ASP A 246 -8.49 -7.53 11.10
N PHE A 247 -7.70 -8.61 11.16
CA PHE A 247 -8.07 -9.88 11.79
C PHE A 247 -6.95 -10.37 12.70
N ASP A 248 -7.24 -10.55 13.99
CA ASP A 248 -6.28 -11.03 15.00
C ASP A 248 -6.79 -12.25 15.79
N GLY A 249 -7.74 -12.97 15.18
CA GLY A 249 -8.55 -14.02 15.80
C GLY A 249 -10.04 -13.71 15.62
N THR A 250 -10.37 -12.41 15.62
CA THR A 250 -11.67 -11.86 15.21
C THR A 250 -11.44 -10.64 14.33
N PHE A 251 -12.42 -10.31 13.47
CA PHE A 251 -12.38 -9.05 12.73
C PHE A 251 -12.51 -7.86 13.69
N GLN A 252 -11.66 -6.85 13.49
CA GLN A 252 -11.62 -5.67 14.32
C GLN A 252 -12.76 -4.70 13.97
N PRO A 253 -13.27 -3.93 14.96
CA PRO A 253 -14.35 -2.97 14.72
C PRO A 253 -13.92 -1.81 13.81
N LYS A 254 -12.61 -1.52 13.73
CA LYS A 254 -12.07 -0.49 12.83
C LYS A 254 -11.92 -1.05 11.42
N ILE A 255 -12.48 -0.34 10.43
CA ILE A 255 -12.41 -0.71 9.01
C ILE A 255 -11.92 0.46 8.17
N GLY A 256 -11.40 0.15 6.97
CA GLY A 256 -11.10 1.15 5.95
C GLY A 256 -11.93 0.92 4.70
N ILE A 257 -12.50 1.97 4.14
CA ILE A 257 -13.21 1.97 2.86
C ILE A 257 -12.44 2.85 1.89
N GLU A 258 -11.86 2.25 0.85
CA GLU A 258 -11.12 2.97 -0.18
C GLU A 258 -12.05 3.33 -1.33
N CYS A 259 -12.25 4.62 -1.57
CA CYS A 259 -13.04 5.18 -2.65
C CYS A 259 -12.12 5.49 -3.84
N HIS A 260 -12.07 4.60 -4.83
CA HIS A 260 -11.21 4.73 -6.01
C HIS A 260 -11.91 5.47 -7.14
N PHE A 261 -11.19 6.42 -7.74
CA PHE A 261 -11.65 7.25 -8.84
C PHE A 261 -11.18 6.70 -10.19
N PRO A 262 -12.09 6.49 -11.17
CA PRO A 262 -11.72 6.07 -12.52
C PRO A 262 -10.76 7.07 -13.17
N ARG A 263 -9.79 6.60 -13.95
CA ARG A 263 -8.70 7.44 -14.48
C ARG A 263 -9.20 8.61 -15.32
N GLU A 264 -10.23 8.37 -16.13
CA GLU A 264 -10.89 9.33 -17.01
C GLU A 264 -11.65 10.44 -16.27
N ARG A 265 -12.00 10.20 -15.00
CA ARG A 265 -12.73 11.13 -14.12
C ARG A 265 -11.98 11.46 -12.83
N LEU A 266 -10.73 11.04 -12.73
CA LEU A 266 -9.91 11.15 -11.53
C LEU A 266 -9.95 12.55 -10.94
N GLN A 267 -9.64 13.57 -11.74
CA GLN A 267 -9.55 14.94 -11.25
C GLN A 267 -10.91 15.52 -10.82
N PRO A 268 -11.98 15.50 -11.65
CA PRO A 268 -13.27 16.04 -11.23
C PRO A 268 -13.87 15.29 -10.04
N ASP A 269 -13.74 13.96 -9.99
CA ASP A 269 -14.29 13.16 -8.89
C ASP A 269 -13.50 13.40 -7.60
N LEU A 270 -12.17 13.49 -7.65
CA LEU A 270 -11.33 13.84 -6.50
C LEU A 270 -11.66 15.25 -5.96
N ILE A 271 -11.87 16.24 -6.83
CA ILE A 271 -12.27 17.60 -6.43
C ILE A 271 -13.63 17.56 -5.73
N SER A 272 -14.63 16.93 -6.34
CA SER A 272 -15.98 16.84 -5.77
C SER A 272 -15.98 16.11 -4.43
N PHE A 273 -15.24 15.01 -4.33
CA PHE A 273 -15.14 14.20 -3.12
C PHE A 273 -14.45 14.96 -1.98
N THR A 274 -13.30 15.56 -2.25
CA THR A 274 -12.56 16.33 -1.23
C THR A 274 -13.29 17.61 -0.81
N GLN A 275 -14.07 18.24 -1.69
CA GLN A 275 -14.97 19.34 -1.34
C GLN A 275 -15.99 18.90 -0.29
N HIS A 276 -16.70 17.81 -0.53
CA HIS A 276 -17.67 17.28 0.44
C HIS A 276 -16.99 16.89 1.77
N LEU A 277 -15.80 16.28 1.74
CA LEU A 277 -15.06 15.98 2.97
C LEU A 277 -14.73 17.24 3.79
N SER A 278 -14.48 18.35 3.10
CA SER A 278 -14.19 19.64 3.73
C SER A 278 -15.44 20.23 4.37
N GLU A 279 -16.60 20.10 3.71
CA GLU A 279 -17.90 20.52 4.24
C GLU A 279 -18.29 19.76 5.52
N LEU A 280 -17.85 18.50 5.67
CA LEU A 280 -18.00 17.73 6.90
C LEU A 280 -16.88 17.95 7.94
N GLY A 281 -15.89 18.80 7.65
CA GLY A 281 -14.78 19.05 8.56
C GLY A 281 -13.77 17.89 8.68
N VAL A 282 -13.81 16.90 7.77
CA VAL A 282 -12.89 15.73 7.76
C VAL A 282 -11.66 16.00 6.90
N CYS A 283 -11.70 17.01 6.03
CA CYS A 283 -10.57 17.45 5.20
C CYS A 283 -10.35 18.95 5.36
N PHE A 284 -9.13 19.36 5.67
CA PHE A 284 -8.80 20.78 5.76
C PHE A 284 -8.52 21.39 4.38
N GLU A 285 -8.85 22.67 4.18
CA GLU A 285 -8.76 23.31 2.86
C GLU A 285 -7.35 23.26 2.27
N ALA A 286 -6.31 23.48 3.09
CA ALA A 286 -4.91 23.37 2.65
C ALA A 286 -4.56 21.95 2.15
N LYS A 287 -4.99 20.91 2.88
CA LYS A 287 -4.81 19.50 2.49
C LYS A 287 -5.55 19.19 1.19
N LYS A 288 -6.80 19.63 1.05
CA LYS A 288 -7.59 19.51 -0.18
C LYS A 288 -6.85 20.10 -1.37
N GLN A 289 -6.38 21.35 -1.28
CA GLN A 289 -5.67 22.01 -2.38
C GLN A 289 -4.38 21.28 -2.73
N ALA A 290 -3.62 20.84 -1.72
CA ALA A 290 -2.39 20.07 -1.92
C ALA A 290 -2.63 18.73 -2.65
N ILE A 291 -3.73 18.05 -2.38
CA ILE A 291 -4.11 16.78 -3.04
C ILE A 291 -4.51 17.02 -4.49
N ILE A 292 -5.35 18.02 -4.73
CA ILE A 292 -5.80 18.40 -6.06
C ILE A 292 -4.58 18.76 -6.94
N GLY A 293 -3.57 19.42 -6.37
CA GLY A 293 -2.31 19.76 -7.03
C GLY A 293 -1.28 18.64 -7.15
N TRP A 294 -1.50 17.47 -6.53
CA TRP A 294 -0.56 16.35 -6.58
C TRP A 294 -0.51 15.67 -7.95
N ASN A 295 -1.65 15.52 -8.61
CA ASN A 295 -1.73 14.77 -9.86
C ASN A 295 -0.90 15.42 -10.97
N GLY A 296 -0.10 14.63 -11.67
CA GLY A 296 0.68 15.14 -12.78
C GLY A 296 1.82 14.22 -13.22
N ARG A 297 2.70 14.77 -14.06
CA ARG A 297 3.91 14.10 -14.51
C ARG A 297 5.02 15.10 -14.73
N PHE A 298 6.26 14.67 -14.57
CA PHE A 298 7.45 15.44 -14.93
C PHE A 298 8.54 14.49 -15.40
N ASP A 299 9.45 14.99 -16.24
CA ASP A 299 10.57 14.21 -16.75
C ASP A 299 11.85 14.60 -15.99
N VAL A 300 12.71 13.62 -15.71
CA VAL A 300 14.02 13.82 -15.05
C VAL A 300 15.13 13.14 -15.83
N GLU A 301 16.31 13.75 -15.80
CA GLU A 301 17.53 13.14 -16.31
C GLU A 301 18.22 12.32 -15.23
N THR A 302 18.67 11.13 -15.59
CA THR A 302 19.32 10.21 -14.67
C THR A 302 20.55 9.57 -15.28
N LYS A 303 21.52 9.25 -14.41
CA LYS A 303 22.68 8.46 -14.79
C LYS A 303 22.29 6.99 -14.97
N ALA A 304 23.02 6.28 -15.81
CA ALA A 304 22.76 4.87 -16.10
C ALA A 304 22.84 3.98 -14.84
N ASP A 305 23.66 4.36 -13.86
CA ASP A 305 23.85 3.66 -12.59
C ASP A 305 22.83 4.05 -11.51
N PHE A 306 21.94 5.01 -11.78
CA PHE A 306 20.95 5.49 -10.81
C PHE A 306 19.91 4.42 -10.47
N TRP A 307 19.61 3.54 -11.42
CA TRP A 307 18.46 2.66 -11.34
C TRP A 307 18.85 1.21 -11.10
N SER A 308 18.02 0.56 -10.30
CA SER A 308 18.08 -0.86 -10.06
C SER A 308 17.70 -1.65 -11.33
N TRP A 309 18.55 -2.59 -11.68
CA TRP A 309 18.47 -3.50 -12.84
C TRP A 309 18.30 -4.94 -12.29
N PRO A 310 17.54 -5.87 -12.92
CA PRO A 310 17.24 -5.99 -14.35
C PRO A 310 15.78 -5.78 -14.73
N ASP A 311 15.48 -4.87 -15.66
CA ASP A 311 14.16 -4.88 -16.33
C ASP A 311 13.99 -6.22 -17.08
N ARG A 312 12.85 -6.91 -16.95
CA ARG A 312 12.57 -8.19 -17.66
C ARG A 312 12.75 -8.09 -19.18
N ILE A 313 12.68 -6.88 -19.72
CA ILE A 313 12.67 -6.61 -21.16
C ILE A 313 13.99 -5.99 -21.62
N LEU A 314 14.62 -5.12 -20.82
CA LEU A 314 15.91 -4.50 -21.19
C LEU A 314 17.06 -5.41 -20.75
N GLN A 315 17.49 -6.28 -21.67
CA GLN A 315 18.54 -7.27 -21.43
C GLN A 315 19.95 -6.66 -21.27
N THR A 316 20.15 -5.38 -21.59
CA THR A 316 21.45 -4.71 -21.43
C THR A 316 21.34 -3.35 -20.71
N PRO A 317 22.26 -3.04 -19.78
CA PRO A 317 22.34 -1.73 -19.10
C PRO A 317 22.51 -0.52 -20.02
N GLU A 318 23.08 -0.69 -21.23
CA GLU A 318 23.24 0.43 -22.19
C GLU A 318 21.91 0.94 -22.76
N SER A 319 20.81 0.19 -22.56
CA SER A 319 19.47 0.51 -23.05
C SER A 319 18.68 1.42 -22.10
N ILE A 320 19.26 1.84 -20.96
CA ILE A 320 18.56 2.64 -19.96
C ILE A 320 18.34 4.05 -20.51
N PRO A 321 17.07 4.53 -20.60
CA PRO A 321 16.81 5.87 -21.07
C PRO A 321 17.40 6.88 -20.09
N ARG A 322 18.20 7.82 -20.61
CA ARG A 322 18.76 8.94 -19.82
C ARG A 322 17.68 9.82 -19.23
N GLN A 323 16.51 9.86 -19.85
CA GLN A 323 15.35 10.61 -19.39
C GLN A 323 14.23 9.64 -19.00
N VAL A 324 13.74 9.76 -17.77
CA VAL A 324 12.58 8.99 -17.29
C VAL A 324 11.44 9.93 -16.92
N SER A 325 10.21 9.45 -17.05
CA SER A 325 9.02 10.18 -16.64
C SER A 325 8.57 9.68 -15.28
N ILE A 326 8.30 10.58 -14.35
CA ILE A 326 7.72 10.28 -13.04
C ILE A 326 6.27 10.75 -13.08
N GLN A 327 5.35 9.85 -12.79
CA GLN A 327 3.93 10.13 -12.66
C GLN A 327 3.55 10.22 -11.19
N ARG A 328 2.78 11.24 -10.84
CA ARG A 328 2.21 11.49 -9.52
C ARG A 328 0.69 11.33 -9.63
N ILE A 329 0.10 10.49 -8.79
CA ILE A 329 -1.32 10.16 -8.85
C ILE A 329 -1.89 9.91 -7.45
N ALA A 330 -3.04 10.51 -7.14
CA ALA A 330 -3.84 10.23 -5.96
C ALA A 330 -5.20 9.71 -6.43
N ASN A 331 -5.29 8.41 -6.69
CA ASN A 331 -6.46 7.77 -7.31
C ASN A 331 -7.51 7.26 -6.34
N PHE A 332 -7.28 7.34 -5.04
CA PHE A 332 -8.30 7.01 -4.06
C PHE A 332 -8.15 7.81 -2.77
N VAL A 333 -9.26 7.93 -2.06
CA VAL A 333 -9.32 8.38 -0.66
C VAL A 333 -9.85 7.24 0.18
N LYS A 334 -9.24 7.00 1.34
CA LYS A 334 -9.66 6.00 2.30
C LYS A 334 -10.39 6.65 3.45
N LEU A 335 -11.63 6.24 3.66
CA LEU A 335 -12.40 6.55 4.85
C LEU A 335 -12.12 5.48 5.89
N ILE A 336 -11.86 5.89 7.12
CA ILE A 336 -11.64 5.01 8.25
C ILE A 336 -12.83 5.17 9.18
N PHE A 337 -13.56 4.08 9.35
CA PHE A 337 -14.71 4.01 10.24
C PHE A 337 -14.37 3.14 11.45
N GLU A 338 -14.75 3.61 12.63
CA GLU A 338 -14.71 2.85 13.88
C GLU A 338 -15.93 3.27 14.71
N PRO A 339 -16.74 2.33 15.21
CA PRO A 339 -17.96 2.66 15.94
C PRO A 339 -17.74 3.66 17.07
N ASN A 340 -18.63 4.64 17.20
CA ASN A 340 -18.59 5.72 18.20
C ASN A 340 -17.36 6.63 18.10
N LYS A 341 -16.64 6.63 16.97
CA LYS A 341 -15.55 7.56 16.70
C LYS A 341 -15.83 8.42 15.48
N PRO A 342 -15.30 9.65 15.42
CA PRO A 342 -15.37 10.46 14.22
C PRO A 342 -14.77 9.73 13.01
N LEU A 343 -15.38 9.94 11.85
CA LEU A 343 -14.84 9.47 10.58
C LEU A 343 -13.49 10.13 10.31
N ILE A 344 -12.51 9.36 9.87
CA ILE A 344 -11.20 9.86 9.45
C ILE A 344 -11.05 9.66 7.94
N ALA A 345 -10.46 10.61 7.23
CA ALA A 345 -10.09 10.44 5.83
C ALA A 345 -8.57 10.48 5.64
N LYS A 346 -8.09 9.64 4.73
CA LYS A 346 -6.70 9.55 4.31
C LYS A 346 -6.60 9.54 2.80
N VAL A 347 -5.58 10.18 2.25
CA VAL A 347 -5.26 10.12 0.83
C VAL A 347 -3.95 9.39 0.62
N TYR A 348 -3.80 8.78 -0.55
CA TYR A 348 -2.60 8.04 -0.92
C TYR A 348 -1.93 8.66 -2.15
N PRO A 349 -1.18 9.79 -2.01
CA PRO A 349 -0.42 10.34 -3.11
C PRO A 349 0.68 9.36 -3.51
N MET A 350 0.47 8.67 -4.63
CA MET A 350 1.41 7.72 -5.20
C MET A 350 2.34 8.40 -6.17
N PHE A 351 3.56 7.88 -6.26
CA PHE A 351 4.53 8.22 -7.28
C PHE A 351 4.98 6.93 -7.96
N LEU A 352 4.99 6.94 -9.29
CA LEU A 352 5.49 5.83 -10.07
C LEU A 352 6.41 6.34 -11.17
N ARG A 353 7.43 5.54 -11.48
CA ARG A 353 8.28 5.75 -12.65
C ARG A 353 7.82 4.80 -13.76
N PRO A 354 6.88 5.19 -14.63
CA PRO A 354 6.59 4.41 -15.81
C PRO A 354 7.83 4.34 -16.69
N VAL A 355 8.25 3.13 -17.06
CA VAL A 355 9.19 2.94 -18.17
C VAL A 355 8.43 3.33 -19.44
N LYS A 356 8.67 4.53 -19.97
CA LYS A 356 8.17 4.94 -21.31
C LYS A 356 8.83 4.01 -22.32
N ARG A 357 8.05 3.05 -22.83
CA ARG A 357 8.48 2.14 -23.90
C ARG A 357 8.02 2.77 -25.21
N ASN A 358 8.97 3.25 -26.02
CA ASN A 358 8.67 3.50 -27.43
C ASN A 358 8.34 2.13 -28.03
N ARG A 359 7.10 1.95 -28.48
CA ARG A 359 6.72 0.77 -29.26
C ARG A 359 7.30 0.88 -30.66
#